data_AF-A0A839NJZ3-F1
#
_entry.id   AF-A0A839NJZ3-F1
#
_cell.length_a   1.000
_cell.length_b   1.000
_cell.length_c   1.000
_cell.angle_alpha   90.00
_cell.angle_beta   90.00
_cell.angle_gamma   90.00
#
_symmetry.space_group_name_H-M   'P 1'
#
loop_
_entity.id
_entity.type
_entity.pdbx_description
1 polymer ?
#
loop_
_entity_poly.entity_id
_entity_poly.type
_entity_poly.pdbx_seq_one_letter_code
_entity_poly.pdbx_strand_id
1 'polypeptide(L)'
;MVVELKKVKITKSIFNQLTGPLLDTDSKYEVLGWVFDKGKYILLYNKETNSLAKMRTFSNLSIDPKMPNCALIAVNGLNKLKSFPTGQDALNWCAKINIIQTEANLKGQLYI
;
A
#
# COMPACT_ATOMS: atom_id res chain seq x y z
N MET A 1 16.28 9.90 -25.87
CA MET A 1 16.65 10.19 -24.47
C MET A 1 16.27 8.96 -23.65
N VAL A 2 17.25 8.19 -23.16
CA VAL A 2 17.01 6.96 -22.40
C VAL A 2 16.79 7.36 -20.94
N VAL A 3 15.58 7.13 -20.42
CA VAL A 3 15.26 7.40 -19.02
C VAL A 3 15.83 6.26 -18.19
N GLU A 4 16.89 6.54 -17.44
CA GLU A 4 17.50 5.56 -16.53
C GLU A 4 16.57 5.35 -15.32
N LEU A 5 15.95 4.17 -15.26
CA LEU A 5 14.97 3.80 -14.25
C LEU A 5 15.64 3.60 -12.89
N LYS A 6 15.58 4.59 -12.00
CA LYS A 6 15.94 4.40 -10.58
C LYS A 6 14.89 3.52 -9.92
N LYS A 7 15.00 2.18 -9.98
CA LYS A 7 14.15 1.25 -9.21
C LYS A 7 14.34 1.51 -7.72
N VAL A 8 13.32 2.04 -7.05
CA VAL A 8 13.29 2.06 -5.58
C VAL A 8 12.78 0.71 -5.12
N LYS A 9 13.66 -0.08 -4.50
CA LYS A 9 13.33 -1.40 -3.98
C LYS A 9 12.33 -1.24 -2.84
N ILE A 10 11.07 -1.55 -3.10
CA ILE A 10 10.05 -1.64 -2.06
C ILE A 10 10.30 -2.95 -1.34
N THR A 11 10.59 -2.88 -0.05
CA THR A 11 10.78 -4.09 0.73
C THR A 11 9.44 -4.79 0.92
N LYS A 12 9.47 -6.12 1.03
CA LYS A 12 8.28 -6.95 1.31
C LYS A 12 7.52 -6.46 2.56
N SER A 13 8.24 -5.95 3.55
CA SER A 13 7.66 -5.34 4.75
C SER A 13 6.78 -4.12 4.45
N ILE A 14 7.22 -3.24 3.55
CA ILE A 14 6.45 -2.05 3.14
C ILE A 14 5.21 -2.50 2.34
N PHE A 15 5.38 -3.45 1.42
CA PHE A 15 4.28 -4.03 0.65
C PHE A 15 3.17 -4.61 1.54
N ASN A 16 3.53 -5.41 2.54
CA ASN A 16 2.57 -6.04 3.46
C ASN A 16 1.87 -5.00 4.34
N GLN A 17 2.55 -3.92 4.70
CA GLN A 17 1.92 -2.84 5.47
C GLN A 17 0.82 -2.16 4.65
N LEU A 18 0.97 -2.05 3.34
CA LEU A 18 0.07 -1.29 2.45
C LEU A 18 -1.01 -2.12 1.75
N THR A 19 -0.92 -3.44 1.88
CA THR A 19 -1.84 -4.41 1.25
C THR A 19 -2.39 -5.43 2.25
N GLY A 20 -1.99 -5.33 3.52
CA GLY A 20 -2.03 -6.38 4.53
C GLY A 20 -3.35 -6.96 5.03
N PRO A 21 -4.53 -6.72 4.41
CA PRO A 21 -5.65 -7.65 4.58
C PRO A 21 -6.11 -8.33 3.27
N LEU A 22 -5.42 -8.12 2.14
CA LEU A 22 -5.88 -8.60 0.83
C LEU A 22 -5.05 -9.76 0.25
N LEU A 23 -3.82 -9.95 0.72
CA LEU A 23 -2.92 -10.96 0.19
C LEU A 23 -2.30 -11.78 1.32
N ASP A 24 -2.92 -12.91 1.62
CA ASP A 24 -2.25 -14.02 2.32
C ASP A 24 -1.25 -14.75 1.41
N THR A 25 -1.20 -14.44 0.11
CA THR A 25 -0.35 -15.14 -0.87
C THR A 25 0.87 -14.32 -1.26
N ASP A 26 1.83 -14.32 -0.35
CA ASP A 26 2.97 -13.42 -0.29
C ASP A 26 4.23 -13.91 -1.08
N SER A 27 4.11 -14.98 -1.88
CA SER A 27 5.27 -15.60 -2.57
C SER A 27 5.29 -15.43 -4.10
N LYS A 28 4.17 -15.16 -4.75
CA LYS A 28 4.07 -15.16 -6.23
C LYS A 28 4.29 -13.81 -6.91
N TYR A 29 4.17 -12.72 -6.14
CA TYR A 29 4.26 -11.36 -6.68
C TYR A 29 5.59 -10.67 -6.33
N GLU A 30 6.24 -10.12 -7.34
CA GLU A 30 7.33 -9.15 -7.20
C GLU A 30 6.79 -7.73 -7.32
N VAL A 31 7.12 -6.87 -6.37
CA VAL A 31 6.71 -5.47 -6.40
C VAL A 31 7.64 -4.69 -7.32
N LEU A 32 7.10 -4.18 -8.42
CA LEU A 32 7.89 -3.46 -9.43
C LEU A 32 8.01 -1.97 -9.15
N GLY A 33 7.01 -1.37 -8.50
CA GLY A 33 7.00 0.07 -8.22
C GLY A 33 5.67 0.58 -7.70
N TRP A 34 5.65 1.86 -7.33
CA TRP A 34 4.44 2.59 -7.02
C TRP A 34 4.04 3.48 -8.20
N VAL A 35 2.74 3.69 -8.34
CA VAL A 35 2.18 4.64 -9.28
C VAL A 35 1.20 5.54 -8.54
N PHE A 36 1.63 6.79 -8.30
CA PHE A 36 0.82 7.85 -7.70
C PHE A 36 0.19 8.76 -8.77
N ASP A 37 -0.55 8.16 -9.70
CA ASP A 37 -1.49 8.89 -10.58
C ASP A 37 -2.89 8.93 -9.91
N LYS A 38 -3.94 9.39 -10.62
CA LYS A 38 -5.34 9.53 -10.18
C LYS A 38 -5.92 8.37 -9.34
N GLY A 39 -5.33 7.17 -9.42
CA GLY A 39 -5.81 5.95 -8.74
C GLY A 39 -4.89 5.33 -7.68
N LYS A 40 -3.75 5.94 -7.31
CA LYS A 40 -2.73 5.44 -6.34
C LYS A 40 -2.66 3.91 -6.23
N TYR A 41 -1.77 3.28 -7.00
CA TYR A 41 -1.65 1.82 -7.05
C TYR A 41 -0.21 1.33 -7.00
N ILE A 42 -0.04 0.07 -6.62
CA ILE A 42 1.21 -0.68 -6.65
C ILE A 42 1.19 -1.54 -7.92
N LEU A 43 2.29 -1.52 -8.67
CA LEU A 43 2.49 -2.41 -9.81
C LEU A 43 3.17 -3.70 -9.35
N LEU A 44 2.53 -4.82 -9.63
CA LEU A 44 2.97 -6.15 -9.25
C LEU A 44 3.29 -6.97 -10.50
N TYR A 45 4.33 -7.80 -10.42
CA TYR A 45 4.68 -8.79 -11.42
C TYR A 45 4.43 -10.18 -10.86
N ASN A 46 3.62 -10.97 -11.55
CA ASN A 46 3.41 -12.37 -11.24
C ASN A 46 4.44 -13.22 -11.99
N LYS A 47 5.32 -13.90 -11.24
CA LYS A 47 6.37 -14.75 -11.82
C LYS A 47 5.84 -16.02 -12.46
N GLU A 48 4.72 -16.55 -11.98
CA GLU A 48 4.16 -17.81 -12.46
C GLU A 48 3.45 -17.63 -13.80
N THR A 49 2.83 -16.47 -14.00
CA THR A 49 2.04 -16.18 -15.22
C THR A 49 2.70 -15.16 -16.14
N ASN A 50 3.89 -14.66 -15.78
CA ASN A 50 4.58 -13.56 -16.47
C ASN A 50 3.68 -12.35 -16.76
N SER A 51 2.81 -12.00 -15.81
CA SER A 51 1.78 -10.98 -15.99
C SER A 51 1.94 -9.80 -15.02
N LEU A 52 1.44 -8.63 -15.43
CA LEU A 52 1.38 -7.43 -14.60
C LEU A 52 0.01 -7.29 -13.95
N ALA A 53 -0.01 -6.95 -12.66
CA ALA A 53 -1.22 -6.67 -11.91
C ALA A 53 -1.13 -5.29 -11.23
N LYS A 54 -2.25 -4.58 -11.18
CA LYS A 54 -2.38 -3.30 -10.46
C LYS A 54 -3.13 -3.54 -9.15
N MET A 55 -2.57 -3.09 -8.05
CA MET A 55 -3.20 -3.17 -6.74
C MET A 55 -3.43 -1.79 -6.16
N ARG A 56 -4.69 -1.44 -5.88
CA ARG A 56 -4.99 -0.15 -5.26
C ARG A 56 -4.48 -0.12 -3.82
N THR A 57 -3.89 1.01 -3.44
CA THR A 57 -3.46 1.26 -2.07
C THR A 57 -4.64 1.60 -1.18
N PHE A 58 -4.47 1.52 0.15
CA PHE A 58 -5.46 2.05 1.07
C PHE A 58 -5.73 3.54 0.81
N SER A 59 -7.00 3.91 0.90
CA SER A 59 -7.49 5.29 0.83
C SER A 59 -8.39 5.55 2.04
N ASN A 60 -8.71 6.82 2.32
CA ASN A 60 -9.61 7.22 3.41
C ASN A 60 -9.24 6.59 4.77
N LEU A 61 -7.95 6.56 5.08
CA LEU A 61 -7.40 5.99 6.30
C LEU A 61 -7.75 6.89 7.50
N SER A 62 -8.53 6.39 8.44
CA SER A 62 -8.86 7.10 9.68
C SER A 62 -9.03 6.13 10.85
N ILE A 63 -9.02 6.63 12.08
CA ILE A 63 -9.43 5.84 13.25
C ILE A 63 -10.96 5.85 13.33
N ASP A 64 -11.55 4.72 13.69
CA ASP A 64 -12.99 4.64 13.94
C ASP A 64 -13.32 5.41 15.24
N PRO A 65 -14.21 6.41 15.21
CA PRO A 65 -14.54 7.23 16.37
C PRO A 65 -15.26 6.46 17.48
N LYS A 66 -15.92 5.34 17.15
CA LYS A 66 -16.60 4.46 18.12
C LYS A 66 -15.68 3.36 18.64
N MET A 67 -14.67 2.97 17.86
CA MET A 67 -13.71 1.92 18.20
C MET A 67 -12.27 2.43 17.98
N PRO A 68 -11.67 3.12 18.96
CA PRO A 68 -10.36 3.77 18.80
C PRO A 68 -9.22 2.81 18.46
N ASN A 69 -9.38 1.51 18.73
CA ASN A 69 -8.46 0.44 18.37
C ASN A 69 -8.67 -0.11 16.95
N CYS A 70 -9.57 0.47 16.16
CA CYS A 70 -9.85 0.06 14.80
C CYS A 70 -9.50 1.18 13.82
N ALA A 71 -8.82 0.83 12.73
CA ALA A 71 -8.61 1.70 11.59
C ALA A 71 -9.67 1.44 10.51
N LEU A 72 -10.34 2.50 10.06
CA LEU A 72 -11.18 2.51 8.88
C LEU A 72 -10.29 2.72 7.65
N ILE A 73 -10.42 1.84 6.65
CA ILE A 73 -9.69 1.90 5.40
C ILE A 73 -10.62 1.66 4.22
N ALA A 74 -10.45 2.42 3.14
CA ALA A 74 -11.09 2.13 1.86
C ALA A 74 -10.14 1.33 0.96
N VAL A 75 -10.62 0.16 0.55
CA VAL A 75 -9.95 -0.77 -0.35
C VAL A 75 -10.86 -1.01 -1.54
N ASN A 76 -10.40 -0.72 -2.77
CA ASN A 76 -11.21 -0.88 -3.98
C ASN A 76 -12.58 -0.17 -3.92
N GLY A 77 -12.67 0.95 -3.19
CA GLY A 77 -13.91 1.69 -2.99
C GLY A 77 -14.82 1.15 -1.89
N LEU A 78 -14.43 0.06 -1.21
CA LEU A 78 -15.17 -0.52 -0.09
C LEU A 78 -14.48 -0.18 1.24
N ASN A 79 -15.26 0.33 2.19
CA ASN A 79 -14.78 0.57 3.55
C ASN A 79 -14.62 -0.77 4.29
N LYS A 80 -13.47 -0.95 4.93
CA LYS A 80 -13.13 -2.08 5.79
C LYS A 80 -12.59 -1.55 7.11
N LEU A 81 -12.75 -2.36 8.16
CA LEU A 81 -12.16 -2.11 9.47
C LEU A 81 -11.00 -3.07 9.70
N LYS A 82 -9.93 -2.55 10.30
CA LYS A 82 -8.81 -3.34 10.79
C LYS A 82 -8.63 -3.10 12.28
N SER A 83 -8.79 -4.16 13.07
CA SER A 83 -8.65 -4.11 14.53
C SER A 83 -7.20 -4.24 14.95
N PHE A 84 -6.84 -3.56 16.04
CA PHE A 84 -5.53 -3.59 16.68
C PHE A 84 -5.67 -3.87 18.19
N PRO A 85 -4.60 -4.32 18.85
CA PRO A 85 -4.62 -4.57 20.30
C PRO A 85 -4.94 -3.32 21.11
N THR A 86 -4.41 -2.16 20.69
CA THR A 86 -4.64 -0.87 21.36
C THR A 86 -4.98 0.25 20.37
N GLY A 87 -5.58 1.33 20.87
CA GLY A 87 -5.78 2.55 20.08
C GLY A 87 -4.45 3.19 19.62
N GLN A 88 -3.41 3.09 20.44
CA GLN A 88 -2.08 3.56 20.07
C GLN A 88 -1.49 2.75 18.91
N ASP A 89 -1.70 1.43 18.88
CA ASP A 89 -1.25 0.59 17.77
C ASP A 89 -1.95 0.95 16.45
N ALA A 90 -3.26 1.19 16.52
CA ALA A 90 -4.04 1.65 15.36
C ALA A 90 -3.52 3.00 14.84
N LEU A 91 -3.29 3.96 15.74
CA LEU A 91 -2.71 5.27 15.39
C LEU A 91 -1.32 5.14 14.79
N ASN A 92 -0.43 4.36 15.41
CA ASN A 92 0.92 4.12 14.93
C ASN A 92 0.91 3.47 13.53
N TRP A 93 0.01 2.53 13.31
CA TRP A 93 -0.17 1.91 11.99
C TRP A 93 -0.66 2.93 10.97
N CYS A 94 -1.70 3.70 11.29
CA CYS A 94 -2.22 4.73 10.40
C CYS A 94 -1.15 5.77 10.02
N ALA A 95 -0.38 6.24 11.01
CA ALA A 95 0.72 7.17 10.81
C ALA A 95 1.80 6.58 9.88
N LYS A 96 2.19 5.31 10.07
CA LYS A 96 3.16 4.64 9.19
C LYS A 96 2.68 4.58 7.75
N ILE A 97 1.42 4.22 7.50
CA ILE A 97 0.86 4.18 6.14
C ILE A 97 0.87 5.57 5.51
N ASN A 98 0.45 6.60 6.25
CA ASN A 98 0.48 7.98 5.78
C ASN A 98 1.89 8.45 5.46
N ILE A 99 2.89 8.13 6.30
CA ILE A 99 4.30 8.45 6.05
C ILE A 99 4.76 7.79 4.75
N ILE A 100 4.48 6.49 4.57
CA ILE A 100 4.89 5.77 3.37
C ILE A 100 4.25 6.38 2.11
N GLN A 101 2.96 6.70 2.16
CA GLN A 101 2.26 7.34 1.05
C GLN A 101 2.82 8.73 0.74
N THR A 102 3.08 9.53 1.77
CA THR A 102 3.68 10.87 1.62
C THR A 102 5.10 10.80 1.06
N GLU A 103 5.96 9.93 1.60
CA GLU A 103 7.31 9.74 1.09
C GLU A 103 7.30 9.30 -0.37
N ALA A 104 6.39 8.41 -0.74
CA ALA A 104 6.33 7.87 -2.08
C ALA A 104 5.74 8.88 -3.09
N ASN A 105 4.82 9.76 -2.66
CA ASN A 105 4.41 10.95 -3.42
C ASN A 105 5.58 11.93 -3.60
N LEU A 106 6.30 12.27 -2.52
CA LEU A 106 7.40 13.24 -2.55
C LEU A 106 8.59 12.76 -3.39
N LYS A 107 8.89 11.47 -3.33
CA LYS A 107 9.95 10.83 -4.13
C LYS A 107 9.56 10.68 -5.61
N GLY A 108 8.36 11.14 -6.00
CA GLY A 108 7.90 11.12 -7.39
C GLY A 108 7.86 9.71 -7.95
N GLN A 109 7.39 8.72 -7.16
CA GLN A 109 7.29 7.35 -7.64
C GLN A 109 6.15 7.23 -8.66
N LEU A 110 6.51 7.55 -9.88
CA LEU A 110 5.86 7.25 -11.14
C LEU A 110 6.82 6.31 -11.86
N TYR A 111 6.38 5.09 -12.18
CA TYR A 111 7.05 4.28 -13.19
C TYR A 111 6.15 4.12 -14.40
N ILE A 112 6.82 4.16 -15.55
CA ILE A 112 6.36 4.08 -16.94
C ILE A 112 5.43 2.88 -17.15
#